data_AF-A0A0S8E1K2-F1
#
_entry.id   AF-A0A0S8E1K2-F1
#
_cell.length_a   1.000
_cell.length_b   1.000
_cell.length_c   1.000
_cell.angle_alpha   90.00
_cell.angle_beta   90.00
_cell.angle_gamma   90.00
#
_symmetry.space_group_name_H-M   'P 1'
#
loop_
_entity.id
_entity.type
_entity.pdbx_description
1 polymer ?
#
loop_
_entity_poly.entity_id
_entity_poly.type
_entity_poly.pdbx_seq_one_letter_code
_entity_poly.pdbx_strand_id
1 'polypeptide(L)'
;MARLARYSTDSSNRLIVRKGKRRYPLEGEFKVERNNLVFEPSQKSIFTKRLNLSRKIKFEGNWHLTDNKDLKLILIETDNQIKNDELKINGKIISAEKDEIVFQMHCIKEPDIDKIGLLRLGGRWQADEFNQLVFLVNRNIREDILRFSGSWQINKNQEITYTYEKQDLLRKTKTTEEITFKGYWRIDSRNQLAYILDLKNKSFFEFKIQLESPNLIGKTGQIRYRIGIGVKELAKERVFSLFGTWKIDRTKSISFEMNYGEERIRAIVFRASVHLNKDNEFVFELKDRAGKELGFGVQFNRNFFKDNAWAFARLRKVEQDLRIESGLKVRW
;
A
#
# COMPACT_ATOMS: atom_id res chain seq x y z
N MET A 1 -20.75 36.62 22.30
CA MET A 1 -20.33 35.60 21.30
C MET A 1 -18.83 35.39 21.42
N ALA A 2 -18.36 34.17 21.69
CA ALA A 2 -16.93 33.89 21.63
C ALA A 2 -16.47 34.10 20.17
N ARG A 3 -15.49 34.97 19.95
CA ARG A 3 -14.91 35.14 18.61
C ARG A 3 -14.23 33.83 18.23
N LEU A 4 -14.63 33.25 17.10
CA LEU A 4 -13.96 32.11 16.49
C LEU A 4 -12.46 32.41 16.39
N ALA A 5 -11.64 31.50 16.92
CA ALA A 5 -10.20 31.61 16.84
C ALA A 5 -9.72 31.02 15.51
N ARG A 6 -8.75 31.68 14.88
CA ARG A 6 -8.04 31.10 13.74
C ARG A 6 -6.84 30.31 14.23
N TYR A 7 -6.66 29.12 13.68
CA TYR A 7 -5.55 28.23 14.03
C TYR A 7 -4.65 28.00 12.82
N SER A 8 -3.35 27.92 13.09
CA SER A 8 -2.36 27.46 12.13
C SER A 8 -1.20 26.81 12.88
N THR A 9 -0.24 26.26 12.16
CA THR A 9 1.03 25.80 12.73
C THR A 9 2.19 26.62 12.17
N ASP A 10 3.31 26.68 12.89
CA ASP A 10 4.56 27.23 12.37
C ASP A 10 5.52 26.13 11.87
N SER A 11 6.73 26.53 11.43
CA SER A 11 7.74 25.60 10.93
C SER A 11 8.24 24.61 11.98
N SER A 12 8.12 24.95 13.27
CA SER A 12 8.54 24.12 14.41
C SER A 12 7.39 23.31 15.01
N ASN A 13 6.28 23.18 14.27
CA ASN A 13 5.06 22.49 14.71
C ASN A 13 4.47 23.03 16.02
N ARG A 14 4.62 24.34 16.29
CA ARG A 14 3.88 24.99 17.37
C ARG A 14 2.50 25.40 16.88
N LEU A 15 1.50 25.27 17.75
CA LEU A 15 0.16 25.77 17.46
C LEU A 15 0.17 27.30 17.53
N ILE A 16 -0.33 27.96 16.49
CA ILE A 16 -0.50 29.41 16.44
C ILE A 16 -2.00 29.72 16.56
N VAL A 17 -2.37 30.44 17.61
CA VAL A 17 -3.73 30.97 17.79
C VAL A 17 -3.74 32.43 17.35
N ARG A 18 -4.66 32.81 16.46
CA ARG A 18 -4.84 34.21 16.03
C ARG A 18 -6.14 34.77 16.59
N LYS A 19 -6.03 35.88 17.32
CA LYS A 19 -7.17 36.70 17.77
C LYS A 19 -6.97 38.12 17.23
N GLY A 20 -7.75 38.50 16.22
CA GLY A 20 -7.54 39.73 15.45
C GLY A 20 -6.22 39.70 14.68
N LYS A 21 -5.42 40.78 14.78
CA LYS A 21 -4.09 40.87 14.14
C LYS A 21 -2.98 40.18 14.92
N ARG A 22 -3.22 39.80 16.18
CA ARG A 22 -2.19 39.20 17.06
C ARG A 22 -2.09 37.69 16.84
N ARG A 23 -0.85 37.19 16.86
CA ARG A 23 -0.51 35.76 16.76
C ARG A 23 0.09 35.32 18.09
N TYR A 24 -0.40 34.21 18.63
CA TYR A 24 0.06 33.63 19.89
C TYR A 24 0.60 32.23 19.61
N PRO A 25 1.93 32.04 19.54
CA PRO A 25 2.51 30.70 19.49
C PRO A 25 2.29 30.02 20.84
N LEU A 26 1.90 28.75 20.81
CA LEU A 26 1.67 27.95 22.00
C LEU A 26 2.66 26.81 22.06
N GLU A 27 3.30 26.68 23.22
CA GLU A 27 4.06 25.49 23.58
C GLU A 27 3.10 24.38 24.01
N GLY A 28 3.41 23.14 23.64
CA GLY A 28 2.56 21.99 23.92
C GLY A 28 2.86 20.82 23.02
N GLU A 29 1.97 19.84 23.00
CA GLU A 29 2.14 18.64 22.18
C GLU A 29 0.90 18.33 21.35
N PHE A 30 1.12 17.98 20.08
CA PHE A 30 0.10 17.40 19.23
C PHE A 30 0.02 15.89 19.46
N LYS A 31 -1.21 15.36 19.50
CA LYS A 31 -1.55 13.94 19.62
C LYS A 31 -2.66 13.59 18.65
N VAL A 32 -2.79 12.31 18.35
CA VAL A 32 -3.97 11.77 17.68
C VAL A 32 -4.81 10.99 18.69
N GLU A 33 -6.10 11.29 18.73
CA GLU A 33 -7.08 10.51 19.49
C GLU A 33 -8.27 10.15 18.61
N ARG A 34 -8.49 8.85 18.40
CA ARG A 34 -9.52 8.35 17.49
C ARG A 34 -9.46 9.05 16.13
N ASN A 35 -8.24 9.19 15.59
CA ASN A 35 -7.93 9.89 14.36
C ASN A 35 -8.30 11.39 14.32
N ASN A 36 -8.58 12.03 15.46
CA ASN A 36 -8.68 13.49 15.57
C ASN A 36 -7.36 14.05 16.06
N LEU A 37 -6.97 15.21 15.51
CA LEU A 37 -5.83 15.95 16.04
C LEU A 37 -6.24 16.62 17.35
N VAL A 38 -5.42 16.45 18.36
CA VAL A 38 -5.56 17.04 19.67
C VAL A 38 -4.29 17.81 19.97
N PHE A 39 -4.42 19.01 20.53
CA PHE A 39 -3.30 19.75 21.09
C PHE A 39 -3.48 19.89 22.61
N GLU A 40 -2.43 19.56 23.35
CA GLU A 40 -2.35 19.74 24.80
C GLU A 40 -1.37 20.87 25.10
N PRO A 41 -1.88 22.07 25.44
CA PRO A 41 -1.02 23.21 25.75
C PRO A 41 -0.19 22.95 27.01
N SER A 42 1.06 23.39 27.00
CA SER A 42 1.90 23.42 28.18
C SER A 42 1.30 24.35 29.23
N GLN A 43 1.16 23.86 30.46
CA GLN A 43 0.65 24.64 31.59
C GLN A 43 1.66 25.70 32.05
N LYS A 44 2.93 25.56 31.64
CA LYS A 44 3.98 26.56 31.86
C LYS A 44 3.94 27.71 30.84
N SER A 45 3.20 27.56 29.74
CA SER A 45 3.10 28.60 28.72
C SER A 45 2.35 29.83 29.24
N ILE A 46 2.99 30.99 29.10
CA ILE A 46 2.40 32.30 29.43
C ILE A 46 1.15 32.56 28.59
N PHE A 47 1.15 32.10 27.33
CA PHE A 47 0.04 32.31 26.40
C PHE A 47 -1.18 31.47 26.75
N THR A 48 -1.01 30.24 27.25
CA THR A 48 -2.12 29.38 27.71
C THR A 48 -2.95 30.07 28.78
N LYS A 49 -2.29 30.64 29.81
CA LYS A 49 -2.97 31.38 30.88
C LYS A 49 -3.65 32.64 30.36
N ARG A 50 -2.96 33.41 29.52
CA ARG A 50 -3.48 34.67 28.96
C ARG A 50 -4.71 34.47 28.07
N LEU A 51 -4.78 33.34 27.37
CA LEU A 51 -5.86 33.05 26.44
C LEU A 51 -7.02 32.27 27.06
N ASN A 52 -6.89 31.87 28.34
CA ASN A 52 -7.82 31.00 29.05
C ASN A 52 -8.19 29.75 28.24
N LEU A 53 -7.16 29.09 27.67
CA LEU A 53 -7.37 27.91 26.83
C LEU A 53 -7.70 26.70 27.70
N SER A 54 -8.52 25.81 27.16
CA SER A 54 -8.73 24.49 27.75
C SER A 54 -7.41 23.72 27.84
N ARG A 55 -7.33 22.77 28.79
CA ARG A 55 -6.19 21.83 28.90
C ARG A 55 -5.96 21.00 27.64
N LYS A 56 -6.96 20.98 26.74
CA LYS A 56 -7.00 20.16 25.55
C LYS A 56 -7.85 20.85 24.49
N ILE A 57 -7.28 21.03 23.32
CA ILE A 57 -7.94 21.60 22.15
C ILE A 57 -8.09 20.48 21.13
N LYS A 58 -9.33 20.09 20.83
CA LYS A 58 -9.63 19.10 19.80
C LYS A 58 -9.90 19.81 18.49
N PHE A 59 -9.29 19.34 17.41
CA PHE A 59 -9.52 19.86 16.07
C PHE A 59 -10.35 18.87 15.25
N GLU A 60 -11.34 19.39 14.55
CA GLU A 60 -12.14 18.63 13.61
C GLU A 60 -11.81 19.04 12.19
N GLY A 61 -11.59 18.08 11.30
CA GLY A 61 -11.16 18.38 9.95
C GLY A 61 -10.94 17.13 9.12
N ASN A 62 -10.37 17.35 7.93
CA ASN A 62 -10.03 16.30 6.98
C ASN A 62 -8.51 16.20 6.83
N TRP A 63 -8.01 14.97 6.92
CA TRP A 63 -6.59 14.68 6.75
C TRP A 63 -6.17 14.65 5.28
N HIS A 64 -5.01 15.22 5.02
CA HIS A 64 -4.36 15.23 3.71
C HIS A 64 -2.84 15.06 3.87
N LEU A 65 -2.20 14.54 2.82
CA LEU A 65 -0.75 14.65 2.65
C LEU A 65 -0.43 15.83 1.73
N THR A 66 0.57 16.60 2.10
CA THR A 66 1.14 17.62 1.20
C THR A 66 2.09 16.98 0.18
N ASP A 67 2.52 17.74 -0.83
CA ASP A 67 3.50 17.26 -1.80
C ASP A 67 4.83 16.87 -1.14
N ASN A 68 5.23 17.60 -0.10
CA ASN A 68 6.40 17.32 0.75
C ASN A 68 6.17 16.20 1.79
N LYS A 69 5.04 15.48 1.67
CA LYS A 69 4.63 14.38 2.54
C LYS A 69 4.55 14.77 4.02
N ASP A 70 4.27 16.04 4.28
CA ASP A 70 3.84 16.53 5.60
C ASP A 70 2.36 16.22 5.80
N LEU A 71 1.96 16.01 7.04
CA LEU A 71 0.56 15.76 7.39
C LEU A 71 -0.18 17.10 7.50
N LYS A 72 -1.34 17.22 6.88
CA LYS A 72 -2.16 18.44 6.92
C LYS A 72 -3.58 18.11 7.35
N LEU A 73 -4.11 18.88 8.31
CA LEU A 73 -5.52 18.84 8.67
C LEU A 73 -6.19 20.14 8.18
N ILE A 74 -7.18 20.01 7.30
CA ILE A 74 -8.03 21.14 6.88
C ILE A 74 -9.25 21.17 7.80
N LEU A 75 -9.41 22.26 8.55
CA LEU A 75 -10.45 22.38 9.56
C LEU A 75 -11.84 22.57 8.94
N ILE A 76 -12.85 21.92 9.53
CA ILE A 76 -14.27 22.22 9.27
C ILE A 76 -14.75 23.35 10.19
N GLU A 77 -15.96 23.85 10.01
CA GLU A 77 -16.51 24.86 10.92
C GLU A 77 -17.02 24.21 12.22
N THR A 78 -16.67 24.78 13.37
CA THR A 78 -17.26 24.44 14.68
C THR A 78 -17.39 25.71 15.52
N ASP A 79 -17.99 25.62 16.71
CA ASP A 79 -18.15 26.75 17.63
C ASP A 79 -16.83 27.44 18.03
N ASN A 80 -15.70 26.75 17.88
CA ASN A 80 -14.40 27.22 18.34
C ASN A 80 -13.35 27.34 17.23
N GLN A 81 -13.66 26.98 15.98
CA GLN A 81 -12.69 26.90 14.89
C GLN A 81 -13.29 27.37 13.56
N ILE A 82 -12.44 27.93 12.69
CA ILE A 82 -12.87 28.46 11.38
C ILE A 82 -12.63 27.43 10.29
N LYS A 83 -13.60 27.30 9.38
CA LYS A 83 -13.50 26.45 8.20
C LYS A 83 -12.30 26.83 7.33
N ASN A 84 -11.65 25.82 6.75
CA ASN A 84 -10.50 25.92 5.84
C ASN A 84 -9.21 26.47 6.47
N ASP A 85 -9.16 26.71 7.79
CA ASP A 85 -7.88 26.86 8.47
C ASP A 85 -7.06 25.57 8.31
N GLU A 86 -5.75 25.70 8.16
CA GLU A 86 -4.85 24.57 7.91
C GLU A 86 -3.87 24.38 9.07
N LEU A 87 -3.85 23.16 9.61
CA LEU A 87 -2.83 22.71 10.54
C LEU A 87 -1.86 21.78 9.80
N LYS A 88 -0.69 22.32 9.44
CA LYS A 88 0.37 21.57 8.76
C LYS A 88 1.39 21.07 9.79
N ILE A 89 1.50 19.75 9.93
CA ILE A 89 2.48 19.10 10.79
C ILE A 89 3.65 18.63 9.93
N ASN A 90 4.77 19.33 10.07
CA ASN A 90 6.03 18.98 9.41
C ASN A 90 6.61 17.74 10.08
N GLY A 91 6.91 16.72 9.29
CA GLY A 91 7.36 15.45 9.84
C GLY A 91 7.70 14.44 8.76
N LYS A 92 7.99 13.21 9.15
CA LYS A 92 8.24 12.11 8.21
C LYS A 92 7.42 10.90 8.58
N ILE A 93 7.10 10.10 7.59
CA ILE A 93 6.45 8.81 7.80
C ILE A 93 7.55 7.85 8.18
N ILE A 94 7.41 7.18 9.32
CA ILE A 94 8.42 6.24 9.82
C ILE A 94 7.95 4.79 9.82
N SER A 95 6.65 4.56 9.78
CA SER A 95 6.09 3.23 9.58
C SER A 95 4.74 3.28 8.86
N ALA A 96 4.51 2.26 8.04
CA ALA A 96 3.24 1.93 7.42
C ALA A 96 2.87 0.50 7.81
N GLU A 97 2.20 0.37 8.95
CA GLU A 97 1.67 -0.89 9.42
C GLU A 97 0.38 -1.24 8.66
N LYS A 98 -0.07 -2.48 8.81
CA LYS A 98 -1.25 -2.98 8.09
C LYS A 98 -2.53 -2.17 8.34
N ASP A 99 -2.69 -1.53 9.49
CA ASP A 99 -3.87 -0.78 9.90
C ASP A 99 -3.55 0.59 10.51
N GLU A 100 -2.29 1.03 10.41
CA GLU A 100 -1.82 2.28 10.99
C GLU A 100 -0.73 2.90 10.13
N ILE A 101 -0.71 4.24 10.10
CA ILE A 101 0.45 5.00 9.66
C ILE A 101 1.01 5.83 10.82
N VAL A 102 2.34 5.79 10.95
CA VAL A 102 3.07 6.47 12.01
C VAL A 102 3.88 7.61 11.43
N PHE A 103 3.57 8.82 11.87
CA PHE A 103 4.30 10.05 11.56
C PHE A 103 5.17 10.46 12.74
N GLN A 104 6.43 10.74 12.46
CA GLN A 104 7.35 11.38 13.39
C GLN A 104 7.39 12.89 13.12
N MET A 105 7.30 13.69 14.17
CA MET A 105 7.45 15.15 14.10
C MET A 105 8.38 15.64 15.22
N HIS A 106 9.06 16.76 15.00
CA HIS A 106 9.70 17.51 16.08
C HIS A 106 8.69 18.48 16.67
N CYS A 107 8.67 18.64 17.99
CA CYS A 107 7.77 19.54 18.68
C CYS A 107 8.46 20.21 19.88
N ILE A 108 8.10 21.47 20.11
CA ILE A 108 8.58 22.27 21.25
C ILE A 108 7.51 22.19 22.35
N LYS A 109 7.73 21.29 23.32
CA LYS A 109 6.79 21.06 24.43
C LYS A 109 6.90 22.14 25.50
N GLU A 110 8.13 22.56 25.78
CA GLU A 110 8.48 23.64 26.70
C GLU A 110 9.57 24.50 26.02
N PRO A 111 9.80 25.75 26.48
CA PRO A 111 10.92 26.54 26.01
C PRO A 111 12.21 25.72 26.08
N ASP A 112 12.96 25.67 24.97
CA ASP A 112 14.25 25.00 24.83
C ASP A 112 14.26 23.46 24.98
N ILE A 113 13.09 22.81 25.04
CA ILE A 113 12.97 21.34 25.03
C ILE A 113 12.42 20.87 23.69
N ASP A 114 13.32 20.44 22.80
CA ASP A 114 12.96 19.72 21.57
C ASP A 114 12.63 18.26 21.91
N LYS A 115 11.49 17.79 21.40
CA LYS A 115 11.03 16.42 21.59
C LYS A 115 10.53 15.84 20.29
N ILE A 116 10.83 14.56 20.09
CA ILE A 116 10.23 13.76 19.03
C ILE A 116 8.82 13.34 19.46
N GLY A 117 7.81 13.78 18.70
CA GLY A 117 6.42 13.38 18.82
C GLY A 117 6.04 12.34 17.76
N LEU A 118 5.12 11.45 18.09
CA LEU A 118 4.55 10.48 17.17
C LEU A 118 3.06 10.72 16.99
N LEU A 119 2.61 10.83 15.74
CA LEU A 119 1.20 10.86 15.38
C LEU A 119 0.84 9.54 14.70
N ARG A 120 -0.20 8.90 15.22
CA ARG A 120 -0.62 7.54 14.87
C ARG A 120 -2.03 7.60 14.30
N LEU A 121 -2.19 7.40 13.00
CA LEU A 121 -3.48 7.39 12.32
C LEU A 121 -3.88 5.96 11.99
N GLY A 122 -5.00 5.50 12.54
CA GLY A 122 -5.58 4.19 12.23
C GLY A 122 -6.42 4.21 10.95
N GLY A 123 -6.42 3.12 10.20
CA GLY A 123 -7.05 3.07 8.88
C GLY A 123 -6.81 1.75 8.16
N ARG A 124 -6.87 1.79 6.83
CA ARG A 124 -6.52 0.67 5.96
C ARG A 124 -5.86 1.14 4.67
N TRP A 125 -5.03 0.28 4.11
CA TRP A 125 -4.38 0.52 2.83
C TRP A 125 -5.22 -0.01 1.68
N GLN A 126 -5.27 0.77 0.60
CA GLN A 126 -5.88 0.40 -0.68
C GLN A 126 -5.06 0.94 -1.84
N ALA A 127 -5.29 0.40 -3.03
CA ALA A 127 -4.87 1.04 -4.26
C ALA A 127 -6.09 1.78 -4.84
N ASP A 128 -5.88 2.99 -5.35
CA ASP A 128 -6.95 3.70 -6.05
C ASP A 128 -7.12 3.21 -7.50
N GLU A 129 -8.04 3.84 -8.23
CA GLU A 129 -8.33 3.46 -9.62
C GLU A 129 -7.16 3.64 -10.60
N PHE A 130 -6.12 4.38 -10.18
CA PHE A 130 -4.89 4.71 -10.89
C PHE A 130 -3.68 3.93 -10.35
N ASN A 131 -3.92 2.90 -9.52
CA ASN A 131 -2.90 2.09 -8.87
C ASN A 131 -1.95 2.91 -7.96
N GLN A 132 -2.40 4.06 -7.45
CA GLN A 132 -1.69 4.81 -6.42
C GLN A 132 -1.95 4.17 -5.05
N LEU A 133 -0.93 4.12 -4.20
CA LEU A 133 -1.10 3.66 -2.83
C LEU A 133 -1.88 4.73 -2.04
N VAL A 134 -2.94 4.32 -1.35
CA VAL A 134 -3.74 5.21 -0.52
C VAL A 134 -3.96 4.60 0.86
N PHE A 135 -3.99 5.47 1.87
CA PHE A 135 -4.40 5.10 3.22
C PHE A 135 -5.73 5.78 3.55
N LEU A 136 -6.74 4.96 3.83
CA LEU A 136 -8.07 5.39 4.24
C LEU A 136 -8.09 5.53 5.76
N VAL A 137 -8.03 6.76 6.26
CA VAL A 137 -8.06 7.05 7.69
C VAL A 137 -9.48 6.85 8.20
N ASN A 138 -9.65 6.01 9.22
CA ASN A 138 -10.96 5.74 9.79
C ASN A 138 -11.49 7.00 10.51
N ARG A 139 -12.67 7.47 10.16
CA ARG A 139 -13.34 8.60 10.81
C ARG A 139 -14.80 8.23 11.07
N ASN A 140 -15.48 8.97 11.95
CA ASN A 140 -16.85 8.65 12.35
C ASN A 140 -17.88 8.79 11.19
N ILE A 141 -17.64 9.71 10.25
CA ILE A 141 -18.60 10.03 9.19
C ILE A 141 -18.11 9.47 7.84
N ARG A 142 -16.94 9.92 7.41
CA ARG A 142 -16.35 9.55 6.13
C ARG A 142 -14.84 9.49 6.27
N GLU A 143 -14.24 8.49 5.66
CA GLU A 143 -12.80 8.29 5.63
C GLU A 143 -12.08 9.42 4.90
N ASP A 144 -10.96 9.84 5.47
CA ASP A 144 -10.03 10.73 4.78
C ASP A 144 -9.04 9.89 3.97
N ILE A 145 -8.63 10.38 2.80
CA ILE A 145 -7.77 9.64 1.87
C ILE A 145 -6.39 10.31 1.81
N LEU A 146 -5.39 9.63 2.39
CA LEU A 146 -3.99 10.01 2.24
C LEU A 146 -3.43 9.36 0.98
N ARG A 147 -3.09 10.17 -0.04
CA ARG A 147 -2.54 9.68 -1.31
C ARG A 147 -1.03 9.74 -1.34
N PHE A 148 -0.41 8.64 -1.75
CA PHE A 148 1.03 8.48 -1.82
C PHE A 148 1.48 8.64 -3.26
N SER A 149 1.78 9.89 -3.64
CA SER A 149 2.16 10.25 -5.02
C SER A 149 3.61 9.97 -5.41
N GLY A 150 4.40 9.36 -4.51
CA GLY A 150 5.76 8.90 -4.82
C GLY A 150 5.78 7.66 -5.72
N SER A 151 6.97 7.10 -5.90
CA SER A 151 7.16 5.87 -6.66
C SER A 151 7.12 4.66 -5.74
N TRP A 152 6.68 3.51 -6.25
CA TRP A 152 6.86 2.26 -5.55
C TRP A 152 7.44 1.20 -6.48
N GLN A 153 8.10 0.21 -5.87
CA GLN A 153 8.73 -0.93 -6.53
C GLN A 153 8.63 -2.18 -5.65
N ILE A 154 8.93 -3.33 -6.23
CA ILE A 154 9.02 -4.59 -5.49
C ILE A 154 10.48 -4.87 -5.15
N ASN A 155 10.77 -5.10 -3.88
CA ASN A 155 12.10 -5.41 -3.40
C ASN A 155 12.43 -6.92 -3.56
N LYS A 156 13.64 -7.31 -3.16
CA LYS A 156 14.10 -8.72 -3.23
C LYS A 156 13.26 -9.71 -2.42
N ASN A 157 12.56 -9.24 -1.39
CA ASN A 157 11.67 -10.03 -0.53
C ASN A 157 10.22 -10.05 -1.06
N GLN A 158 10.00 -9.64 -2.31
CA GLN A 158 8.66 -9.51 -2.90
C GLN A 158 7.76 -8.50 -2.17
N GLU A 159 8.34 -7.57 -1.40
CA GLU A 159 7.59 -6.55 -0.66
C GLU A 159 7.51 -5.24 -1.45
N ILE A 160 6.46 -4.46 -1.23
CA ILE A 160 6.33 -3.14 -1.85
C ILE A 160 7.17 -2.15 -1.05
N THR A 161 8.13 -1.49 -1.72
CA THR A 161 8.88 -0.36 -1.20
C THR A 161 8.42 0.91 -1.89
N TYR A 162 7.89 1.85 -1.11
CA TYR A 162 7.51 3.18 -1.54
C TYR A 162 8.62 4.17 -1.23
N THR A 163 8.98 4.97 -2.22
CA THR A 163 10.05 5.96 -2.16
C THR A 163 9.49 7.35 -2.45
N TYR A 164 9.86 8.33 -1.62
CA TYR A 164 9.46 9.72 -1.82
C TYR A 164 10.60 10.69 -1.51
N GLU A 165 10.60 11.83 -2.20
CA GLU A 165 11.51 12.93 -1.91
C GLU A 165 10.88 13.89 -0.90
N LYS A 166 11.69 14.37 0.04
CA LYS A 166 11.37 15.45 0.94
C LYS A 166 12.37 16.58 0.76
N GLN A 167 11.87 17.79 0.58
CA GLN A 167 12.67 18.99 0.44
C GLN A 167 12.69 19.76 1.77
N ASP A 168 13.89 19.98 2.30
CA ASP A 168 14.12 20.95 3.36
C ASP A 168 14.22 22.33 2.71
N LEU A 169 13.20 23.16 2.88
CA LEU A 169 13.15 24.51 2.28
C LEU A 169 14.18 25.47 2.88
N LEU A 170 14.57 25.28 4.14
CA LEU A 170 15.55 26.14 4.82
C LEU A 170 16.96 25.79 4.36
N ARG A 171 17.28 24.50 4.30
CA ARG A 171 18.61 24.02 3.88
C ARG A 171 18.73 23.85 2.37
N LYS A 172 17.63 23.97 1.63
CA LYS A 172 17.52 23.68 0.18
C LYS A 172 18.05 22.30 -0.20
N THR A 173 17.97 21.34 0.72
CA THR A 173 18.42 19.97 0.49
C THR A 173 17.24 19.07 0.17
N LYS A 174 17.49 18.02 -0.61
CA LYS A 174 16.53 16.95 -0.87
C LYS A 174 17.00 15.68 -0.17
N THR A 175 16.05 14.99 0.43
CA THR A 175 16.26 13.70 1.10
C THR A 175 15.30 12.68 0.50
N THR A 176 15.80 11.47 0.27
CA THR A 176 14.98 10.36 -0.22
C THR A 176 14.64 9.48 0.97
N GLU A 177 13.35 9.24 1.17
CA GLU A 177 12.82 8.42 2.25
C GLU A 177 12.14 7.18 1.66
N GLU A 178 12.21 6.08 2.39
CA GLU A 178 11.64 4.79 1.97
C GLU A 178 10.73 4.19 3.05
N ILE A 179 9.65 3.58 2.60
CA ILE A 179 8.69 2.86 3.45
C ILE A 179 8.47 1.49 2.81
N THR A 180 8.64 0.42 3.58
CA THR A 180 8.39 -0.95 3.11
C THR A 180 7.11 -1.51 3.72
N PHE A 181 6.22 -1.99 2.85
CA PHE A 181 4.98 -2.63 3.22
C PHE A 181 5.17 -4.14 3.28
N LYS A 182 5.09 -4.73 4.46
CA LYS A 182 5.21 -6.19 4.64
C LYS A 182 3.87 -6.87 4.37
N GLY A 183 3.84 -7.81 3.43
CA GLY A 183 2.62 -8.44 2.95
C GLY A 183 2.89 -9.62 2.03
N TYR A 184 1.88 -10.02 1.27
CA TYR A 184 2.04 -11.09 0.27
C TYR A 184 1.13 -10.92 -0.95
N TRP A 185 1.61 -11.38 -2.10
CA TRP A 185 0.87 -11.37 -3.35
C TRP A 185 -0.16 -12.50 -3.42
N ARG A 186 -1.32 -12.19 -3.99
CA ARG A 186 -2.39 -13.13 -4.31
C ARG A 186 -3.02 -12.74 -5.65
N ILE A 187 -3.44 -13.73 -6.42
CA ILE A 187 -4.30 -13.53 -7.60
C ILE A 187 -5.71 -13.97 -7.23
N ASP A 188 -6.71 -13.16 -7.54
CA ASP A 188 -8.11 -13.48 -7.30
C ASP A 188 -8.82 -14.05 -8.55
N SER A 189 -10.09 -14.46 -8.39
CA SER A 189 -10.94 -15.01 -9.46
C SER A 189 -11.36 -14.01 -10.55
N ARG A 190 -11.00 -12.74 -10.38
CA ARG A 190 -11.22 -11.65 -11.35
C ARG A 190 -9.95 -11.30 -12.11
N ASN A 191 -8.89 -12.12 -11.99
CA ASN A 191 -7.56 -11.87 -12.53
C ASN A 191 -6.90 -10.61 -11.97
N GLN A 192 -7.31 -10.21 -10.76
CA GLN A 192 -6.73 -9.05 -10.10
C GLN A 192 -5.58 -9.53 -9.22
N LEU A 193 -4.43 -8.88 -9.39
CA LEU A 193 -3.29 -9.08 -8.52
C LEU A 193 -3.47 -8.17 -7.32
N ALA A 194 -3.55 -8.78 -6.13
CA ALA A 194 -3.68 -8.09 -4.88
C ALA A 194 -2.45 -8.31 -3.99
N TYR A 195 -1.91 -7.24 -3.42
CA TYR A 195 -0.91 -7.31 -2.36
C TYR A 195 -1.60 -7.18 -1.00
N ILE A 196 -1.59 -8.27 -0.23
CA ILE A 196 -2.33 -8.39 1.02
C ILE A 196 -1.44 -7.98 2.20
N LEU A 197 -1.88 -6.98 2.97
CA LEU A 197 -1.28 -6.63 4.26
C LEU A 197 -2.05 -7.28 5.41
N ASP A 198 -3.38 -7.17 5.38
CA ASP A 198 -4.28 -7.78 6.37
C ASP A 198 -5.69 -7.98 5.80
N LEU A 199 -6.11 -9.23 5.66
CA LEU A 199 -7.47 -9.56 5.22
C LEU A 199 -8.53 -9.18 6.25
N LYS A 200 -8.22 -9.25 7.56
CA LYS A 200 -9.18 -8.97 8.64
C LYS A 200 -9.63 -7.52 8.60
N ASN A 201 -8.65 -6.62 8.38
CA ASN A 201 -8.87 -5.18 8.32
C ASN A 201 -9.13 -4.67 6.90
N LYS A 202 -9.29 -5.57 5.91
CA LYS A 202 -9.47 -5.25 4.48
C LYS A 202 -8.38 -4.30 3.97
N SER A 203 -7.15 -4.51 4.42
CA SER A 203 -5.98 -3.71 4.06
C SER A 203 -5.15 -4.47 3.02
N PHE A 204 -5.28 -4.04 1.77
CA PHE A 204 -4.64 -4.66 0.62
C PHE A 204 -4.61 -3.70 -0.56
N PHE A 205 -3.59 -3.80 -1.40
CA PHE A 205 -3.52 -3.08 -2.67
C PHE A 205 -4.05 -3.98 -3.78
N GLU A 206 -5.22 -3.67 -4.32
CA GLU A 206 -5.80 -4.37 -5.47
C GLU A 206 -5.44 -3.61 -6.75
N PHE A 207 -4.52 -4.18 -7.54
CA PHE A 207 -4.03 -3.52 -8.72
C PHE A 207 -4.80 -3.93 -9.97
N LYS A 208 -5.19 -2.94 -10.77
CA LYS A 208 -5.69 -3.16 -12.12
C LYS A 208 -4.50 -3.48 -13.01
N ILE A 209 -4.36 -4.75 -13.35
CA ILE A 209 -3.25 -5.28 -14.15
C ILE A 209 -3.71 -5.63 -15.56
N GLN A 210 -2.81 -5.46 -16.53
CA GLN A 210 -2.92 -6.13 -17.82
C GLN A 210 -1.75 -7.13 -17.89
N LEU A 211 -2.05 -8.36 -18.27
CA LEU A 211 -1.01 -9.34 -18.51
C LEU A 211 -0.25 -8.94 -19.78
N GLU A 212 1.08 -8.88 -19.67
CA GLU A 212 1.93 -8.54 -20.81
C GLU A 212 1.89 -9.60 -21.91
N SER A 213 1.64 -10.86 -21.53
CA SER A 213 1.41 -11.98 -22.45
C SER A 213 0.38 -12.93 -21.85
N PRO A 214 -0.58 -13.45 -22.64
CA PRO A 214 -1.48 -14.51 -22.21
C PRO A 214 -0.74 -15.82 -21.91
N ASN A 215 0.47 -15.99 -22.44
CA ASN A 215 1.31 -17.16 -22.17
C ASN A 215 2.58 -16.72 -21.45
N LEU A 216 2.68 -17.07 -20.17
CA LEU A 216 3.93 -17.00 -19.42
C LEU A 216 4.81 -18.13 -19.94
N ILE A 217 5.88 -17.80 -20.64
CA ILE A 217 6.93 -18.80 -20.89
C ILE A 217 7.48 -19.16 -19.51
N GLY A 218 7.36 -20.43 -19.12
CA GLY A 218 7.94 -21.01 -17.91
C GLY A 218 9.47 -21.04 -17.95
N LYS A 219 10.11 -20.01 -18.49
CA LYS A 219 11.52 -19.71 -18.29
C LYS A 219 11.68 -19.39 -16.80
N THR A 220 12.65 -20.05 -16.21
CA THR A 220 13.03 -20.04 -14.79
C THR A 220 12.69 -18.74 -14.05
N GLY A 221 11.85 -18.87 -13.02
CA GLY A 221 11.98 -18.05 -11.82
C GLY A 221 11.07 -16.85 -11.66
N GLN A 222 10.24 -16.46 -12.64
CA GLN A 222 9.47 -15.21 -12.53
C GLN A 222 8.09 -15.21 -13.22
N ILE A 223 7.16 -14.45 -12.67
CA ILE A 223 5.93 -14.00 -13.32
C ILE A 223 6.05 -12.49 -13.57
N ARG A 224 5.94 -12.05 -14.82
CA ARG A 224 6.00 -10.63 -15.19
C ARG A 224 4.60 -10.05 -15.35
N TYR A 225 4.38 -8.89 -14.75
CA TYR A 225 3.13 -8.14 -14.85
C TYR A 225 3.41 -6.71 -15.33
N ARG A 226 2.52 -6.19 -16.16
CA ARG A 226 2.51 -4.77 -16.54
C ARG A 226 1.36 -4.07 -15.83
N ILE A 227 1.68 -3.00 -15.10
CA ILE A 227 0.71 -2.13 -14.44
C ILE A 227 0.91 -0.71 -14.94
N GLY A 228 -0.18 -0.06 -15.37
CA GLY A 228 -0.20 1.39 -15.50
C GLY A 228 -0.31 2.04 -14.12
N ILE A 229 0.71 2.79 -13.70
CA ILE A 229 0.74 3.47 -12.39
C ILE A 229 0.72 4.98 -12.65
N GLY A 230 -0.29 5.69 -12.14
CA GLY A 230 -0.33 7.16 -12.15
C GLY A 230 -1.64 7.77 -12.67
N VAL A 231 -1.77 9.08 -12.49
CA VAL A 231 -2.94 9.89 -12.88
C VAL A 231 -3.11 9.82 -14.41
N LYS A 232 -4.37 9.80 -14.90
CA LYS A 232 -4.78 9.59 -16.31
C LYS A 232 -3.89 10.24 -17.38
N GLU A 233 -3.31 11.41 -17.14
CA GLU A 233 -2.49 12.17 -18.09
C GLU A 233 -0.98 11.87 -18.01
N LEU A 234 -0.53 11.18 -16.95
CA LEU A 234 0.88 10.87 -16.64
C LEU A 234 1.11 9.40 -16.24
N ALA A 235 0.12 8.53 -16.47
CA ALA A 235 0.21 7.12 -16.13
C ALA A 235 1.40 6.49 -16.88
N LYS A 236 2.43 6.08 -16.15
CA LYS A 236 3.58 5.38 -16.71
C LYS A 236 3.33 3.89 -16.58
N GLU A 237 3.38 3.17 -17.70
CA GLU A 237 3.43 1.71 -17.66
C GLU A 237 4.72 1.28 -16.95
N ARG A 238 4.58 0.48 -15.90
CA ARG A 238 5.68 -0.17 -15.21
C ARG A 238 5.50 -1.67 -15.28
N VAL A 239 6.58 -2.35 -15.63
CA VAL A 239 6.67 -3.80 -15.51
C VAL A 239 7.32 -4.12 -14.17
N PHE A 240 6.71 -4.99 -13.39
CA PHE A 240 7.40 -5.63 -12.26
C PHE A 240 7.34 -7.14 -12.42
N SER A 241 8.28 -7.80 -11.77
CA SER A 241 8.42 -9.25 -11.80
C SER A 241 8.25 -9.79 -10.39
N LEU A 242 7.35 -10.76 -10.22
CA LEU A 242 7.29 -11.60 -9.03
C LEU A 242 8.25 -12.76 -9.23
N PHE A 243 9.15 -13.00 -8.28
CA PHE A 243 10.15 -14.06 -8.40
C PHE A 243 9.77 -15.26 -7.53
N GLY A 244 9.93 -16.46 -8.08
CA GLY A 244 9.49 -17.68 -7.45
C GLY A 244 9.72 -18.93 -8.29
N THR A 245 9.32 -20.07 -7.76
CA THR A 245 9.51 -21.38 -8.38
C THR A 245 8.17 -21.98 -8.75
N TRP A 246 8.03 -22.39 -10.01
CA TRP A 246 6.90 -23.19 -10.46
C TRP A 246 7.04 -24.62 -9.93
N LYS A 247 5.99 -25.11 -9.28
CA LYS A 247 5.84 -26.53 -8.92
C LYS A 247 4.55 -27.07 -9.52
N ILE A 248 4.58 -28.34 -9.91
CA ILE A 248 3.46 -29.05 -10.50
C ILE A 248 3.13 -30.23 -9.58
N ASP A 249 1.90 -30.28 -9.09
CA ASP A 249 1.42 -31.38 -8.24
C ASP A 249 0.70 -32.45 -9.07
N ARG A 250 0.64 -33.67 -8.53
CA ARG A 250 -0.03 -34.87 -9.04
C ARG A 250 -1.54 -34.70 -9.30
N THR A 251 -2.15 -33.65 -8.79
CA THR A 251 -3.56 -33.33 -8.98
C THR A 251 -3.85 -32.38 -10.15
N LYS A 252 -2.88 -32.13 -11.04
CA LYS A 252 -2.93 -31.10 -12.11
C LYS A 252 -3.05 -29.67 -11.55
N SER A 253 -2.58 -29.48 -10.32
CA SER A 253 -2.44 -28.16 -9.72
C SER A 253 -1.04 -27.63 -10.03
N ILE A 254 -0.95 -26.37 -10.42
CA ILE A 254 0.31 -25.65 -10.51
C ILE A 254 0.40 -24.70 -9.34
N SER A 255 1.56 -24.58 -8.72
CA SER A 255 1.82 -23.54 -7.74
C SER A 255 3.03 -22.71 -8.12
N PHE A 256 2.93 -21.40 -7.95
CA PHE A 256 4.07 -20.49 -7.99
C PHE A 256 4.46 -20.12 -6.56
N GLU A 257 5.58 -20.66 -6.09
CA GLU A 257 6.11 -20.43 -4.74
C GLU A 257 7.06 -19.25 -4.72
N MET A 258 6.76 -18.25 -3.90
CA MET A 258 7.58 -17.05 -3.71
C MET A 258 8.17 -17.06 -2.30
N ASN A 259 9.43 -16.65 -2.19
CA ASN A 259 10.13 -16.47 -0.92
C ASN A 259 10.06 -14.99 -0.49
N TYR A 260 9.49 -14.72 0.68
CA TYR A 260 9.33 -13.38 1.25
C TYR A 260 10.40 -13.04 2.32
N GLY A 261 11.51 -13.79 2.33
CA GLY A 261 12.54 -13.71 3.37
C GLY A 261 12.09 -14.38 4.68
N GLU A 262 13.04 -14.58 5.60
CA GLU A 262 12.79 -15.19 6.93
C GLU A 262 12.05 -16.53 6.84
N GLU A 263 12.38 -17.35 5.84
CA GLU A 263 11.75 -18.66 5.57
C GLU A 263 10.23 -18.60 5.26
N ARG A 264 9.68 -17.40 5.02
CA ARG A 264 8.27 -17.22 4.66
C ARG A 264 8.06 -17.53 3.19
N ILE A 265 7.76 -18.79 2.88
CA ILE A 265 7.37 -19.21 1.53
C ILE A 265 5.84 -19.16 1.41
N ARG A 266 5.33 -18.52 0.35
CA ARG A 266 3.91 -18.57 0.00
C ARG A 266 3.70 -18.99 -1.45
N ALA A 267 2.68 -19.80 -1.67
CA ALA A 267 2.32 -20.31 -2.98
C ALA A 267 1.05 -19.64 -3.52
N ILE A 268 1.07 -19.21 -4.78
CA ILE A 268 -0.16 -19.00 -5.55
C ILE A 268 -0.50 -20.33 -6.22
N VAL A 269 -1.63 -20.92 -5.85
CA VAL A 269 -2.06 -22.23 -6.36
C VAL A 269 -3.14 -22.04 -7.41
N PHE A 270 -2.91 -22.64 -8.56
CA PHE A 270 -3.76 -22.67 -9.73
C PHE A 270 -4.24 -24.09 -9.99
N ARG A 271 -5.49 -24.22 -10.42
CA ARG A 271 -5.90 -25.41 -11.18
C ARG A 271 -5.40 -25.23 -12.62
N ALA A 272 -5.18 -26.31 -13.36
CA ALA A 272 -4.78 -26.20 -14.75
C ALA A 272 -5.46 -27.22 -15.66
N SER A 273 -5.86 -26.78 -16.86
CA SER A 273 -6.02 -27.67 -18.01
C SER A 273 -4.67 -27.78 -18.72
N VAL A 274 -4.31 -28.99 -19.15
CA VAL A 274 -3.05 -29.26 -19.81
C VAL A 274 -3.32 -29.72 -21.23
N HIS A 275 -2.69 -29.04 -22.19
CA HIS A 275 -2.69 -29.47 -23.59
C HIS A 275 -1.27 -29.34 -24.18
N LEU A 276 -1.04 -30.01 -25.30
CA LEU A 276 0.19 -29.87 -26.08
C LEU A 276 -0.07 -28.89 -27.22
N ASN A 277 0.81 -27.91 -27.40
CA ASN A 277 0.73 -27.01 -28.54
C ASN A 277 1.37 -27.63 -29.81
N LYS A 278 1.37 -26.87 -30.91
CA LYS A 278 1.94 -27.29 -32.20
C LYS A 278 3.45 -27.59 -32.14
N ASP A 279 4.15 -27.01 -31.17
CA ASP A 279 5.59 -27.17 -30.95
C ASP A 279 5.91 -28.30 -29.95
N ASN A 280 4.92 -29.11 -29.56
CA ASN A 280 5.02 -30.16 -28.53
C ASN A 280 5.47 -29.64 -27.15
N GLU A 281 5.07 -28.43 -26.81
CA GLU A 281 5.26 -27.85 -25.48
C GLU A 281 3.98 -27.99 -24.65
N PHE A 282 4.15 -28.25 -23.36
CA PHE A 282 3.02 -28.36 -22.44
C PHE A 282 2.54 -26.96 -22.08
N VAL A 283 1.31 -26.66 -22.46
CA VAL A 283 0.62 -25.44 -22.07
C VAL A 283 -0.37 -25.77 -20.96
N PHE A 284 -0.19 -25.08 -19.84
CA PHE A 284 -1.07 -25.19 -18.69
C PHE A 284 -1.91 -23.93 -18.58
N GLU A 285 -3.16 -24.00 -19.00
CA GLU A 285 -4.11 -22.90 -18.86
C GLU A 285 -4.54 -22.79 -17.40
N LEU A 286 -4.27 -21.65 -16.78
CA LEU A 286 -4.47 -21.47 -15.36
C LEU A 286 -5.93 -21.13 -15.05
N LYS A 287 -6.44 -21.78 -14.01
CA LYS A 287 -7.78 -21.63 -13.48
C LYS A 287 -7.70 -21.25 -12.00
N ASP A 288 -8.66 -20.45 -11.55
CA ASP A 288 -8.80 -20.15 -10.13
C ASP A 288 -9.21 -21.41 -9.34
N ARG A 289 -9.38 -21.25 -8.02
CA ARG A 289 -9.81 -22.35 -7.13
C ARG A 289 -11.22 -22.85 -7.44
N ALA A 290 -12.08 -22.03 -8.01
CA ALA A 290 -13.42 -22.40 -8.45
C ALA A 290 -13.41 -23.11 -9.82
N GLY A 291 -12.27 -23.12 -10.53
CA GLY A 291 -12.13 -23.70 -11.86
C GLY A 291 -12.44 -22.71 -13.00
N LYS A 292 -12.63 -21.42 -12.69
CA LYS A 292 -12.81 -20.37 -13.70
C LYS A 292 -11.48 -20.06 -14.36
N GLU A 293 -11.49 -19.92 -15.69
CA GLU A 293 -10.30 -19.58 -16.46
C GLU A 293 -9.79 -18.18 -16.10
N LEU A 294 -8.48 -18.11 -15.88
CA LEU A 294 -7.81 -16.85 -15.64
C LEU A 294 -7.41 -16.14 -16.95
N GLY A 295 -7.60 -16.79 -18.11
CA GLY A 295 -7.27 -16.21 -19.41
C GLY A 295 -5.75 -16.12 -19.68
N PHE A 296 -4.94 -16.83 -18.90
CA PHE A 296 -3.52 -16.99 -19.17
C PHE A 296 -3.04 -18.41 -18.84
N GLY A 297 -1.99 -18.83 -19.52
CA GLY A 297 -1.35 -20.12 -19.34
C GLY A 297 0.14 -20.02 -19.06
N VAL A 298 0.73 -21.12 -18.59
CA VAL A 298 2.18 -21.28 -18.45
C VAL A 298 2.64 -22.35 -19.39
N GLN A 299 3.64 -22.03 -20.20
CA GLN A 299 4.21 -22.92 -21.19
C GLN A 299 5.54 -23.45 -20.68
N PHE A 300 5.63 -24.77 -20.50
CA PHE A 300 6.86 -25.42 -20.08
C PHE A 300 7.47 -26.19 -21.24
N ASN A 301 8.74 -25.92 -21.53
CA ASN A 301 9.50 -26.68 -22.50
C ASN A 301 9.93 -28.03 -21.90
N ARG A 302 10.39 -28.95 -22.77
CA ARG A 302 10.85 -30.28 -22.35
C ARG A 302 12.02 -30.24 -21.35
N ASN A 303 12.82 -29.17 -21.35
CA ASN A 303 13.95 -29.02 -20.44
C ASN A 303 13.51 -28.78 -18.99
N PHE A 304 12.36 -28.15 -18.76
CA PHE A 304 11.82 -27.93 -17.41
C PHE A 304 11.53 -29.24 -16.66
N PHE A 305 11.20 -30.31 -17.39
CA PHE A 305 10.82 -31.61 -16.85
C PHE A 305 11.99 -32.56 -16.61
N LYS A 306 13.22 -32.20 -17.00
CA LYS A 306 14.38 -33.09 -17.05
C LYS A 306 14.81 -33.68 -15.71
N ASP A 307 14.52 -33.01 -14.60
CA ASP A 307 14.99 -33.46 -13.29
C ASP A 307 13.89 -33.92 -12.32
N ASN A 308 12.59 -33.64 -12.57
CA ASN A 308 11.54 -34.02 -11.59
C ASN A 308 10.04 -33.90 -12.01
N ALA A 309 9.63 -34.18 -13.26
CA ALA A 309 8.20 -34.41 -13.53
C ALA A 309 7.91 -35.17 -14.84
N TRP A 310 6.95 -36.12 -14.79
CA TRP A 310 6.31 -36.68 -15.99
C TRP A 310 4.87 -36.20 -16.08
N ALA A 311 4.66 -35.19 -16.91
CA ALA A 311 3.35 -34.93 -17.48
C ALA A 311 3.17 -35.87 -18.68
N PHE A 312 2.05 -36.59 -18.75
CA PHE A 312 1.64 -37.24 -19.99
C PHE A 312 0.21 -36.83 -20.35
N ALA A 313 -0.01 -36.56 -21.64
CA ALA A 313 -1.33 -36.46 -22.24
C ALA A 313 -1.62 -37.79 -22.94
N ARG A 314 -2.66 -38.52 -22.52
CA ARG A 314 -3.07 -39.74 -23.21
C ARG A 314 -4.25 -39.43 -24.11
N LEU A 315 -4.05 -39.60 -25.41
CA LEU A 315 -5.11 -39.58 -26.40
C LEU A 315 -5.76 -40.96 -26.42
N ARG A 316 -7.00 -41.08 -25.95
CA ARG A 316 -7.82 -42.26 -26.18
C ARG A 316 -8.78 -41.94 -27.34
N LYS A 317 -8.60 -42.65 -28.45
CA LYS A 317 -9.56 -42.68 -29.55
C LYS A 317 -10.63 -43.70 -29.16
N VAL A 318 -11.73 -43.23 -28.59
CA VAL A 318 -12.96 -44.03 -28.48
C VAL A 318 -13.79 -43.63 -29.68
N GLU A 319 -14.36 -44.63 -30.36
CA GLU A 319 -15.10 -44.48 -31.61
C GLU A 319 -15.93 -43.19 -31.64
N GLN A 320 -15.47 -42.25 -32.48
CA GLN A 320 -16.05 -40.95 -32.82
C GLN A 320 -15.78 -39.73 -31.91
N ASP A 321 -15.13 -39.86 -30.74
CA ASP A 321 -14.73 -38.69 -29.93
C ASP A 321 -13.27 -38.75 -29.44
N LEU A 322 -12.50 -37.71 -29.77
CA LEU A 322 -11.12 -37.52 -29.33
C LEU A 322 -11.12 -36.86 -27.94
N ARG A 323 -11.13 -37.67 -26.88
CA ARG A 323 -10.97 -37.15 -25.50
C ARG A 323 -9.51 -37.11 -25.09
N ILE A 324 -9.04 -35.93 -24.67
CA ILE A 324 -7.74 -35.74 -24.02
C ILE A 324 -7.91 -36.04 -22.53
N GLU A 325 -7.47 -37.21 -22.09
CA GLU A 325 -7.31 -37.50 -20.67
C GLU A 325 -5.90 -37.08 -20.24
N SER A 326 -5.79 -35.94 -19.55
CA SER A 326 -4.57 -35.59 -18.83
C SER A 326 -4.53 -36.30 -17.47
N GLY A 327 -3.35 -36.66 -16.99
CA GLY A 327 -3.14 -37.25 -15.66
C GLY A 327 -1.67 -37.12 -15.26
N LEU A 328 -1.37 -37.19 -13.95
CA LEU A 328 0.01 -37.28 -13.48
C LEU A 328 0.34 -38.71 -13.08
N LYS A 329 1.32 -39.29 -13.77
CA LYS A 329 1.99 -40.50 -13.34
C LYS A 329 3.45 -40.36 -13.66
N VAL A 330 4.24 -40.64 -12.64
CA VAL A 330 5.63 -40.23 -12.52
C VAL A 330 6.47 -41.53 -12.52
N ARG A 331 7.14 -41.90 -13.65
CA ARG A 331 8.21 -42.93 -13.72
C ARG A 331 9.17 -42.83 -14.92
N TRP A 332 10.48 -43.05 -14.68
CA TRP A 332 11.62 -42.90 -15.62
C TRP A 332 11.60 -44.04 -16.61
#